data_AF-A0A6I7X4U5-F1
#
_entry.id   AF-A0A6I7X4U5-F1
#
_cell.length_a   1.000
_cell.length_b   1.000
_cell.length_c   1.000
_cell.angle_alpha   90.00
_cell.angle_beta   90.00
_cell.angle_gamma   90.00
#
_symmetry.space_group_name_H-M   'P 1'
#
loop_
_entity.id
_entity.type
_entity.pdbx_description
1 polymer ?
#
loop_
_entity_poly.entity_id
_entity_poly.type
_entity_poly.pdbx_seq_one_letter_code
_entity_poly.pdbx_strand_id
1 'polypeptide(L)'
;MAHALEVRVPLLDHELVEWMAKLSPDLKLRNREGKYIFKKSLEPYLPNDILYRPKMGFSVPLNSWFKGPLKDQVRESLLGETMAGCGFFDRQILKKIVDQHQSGLRDYSASIWSLLMFERFLSKSL
;
A
#
# COMPACT_ATOMS: atom_id res chain seq x y z
N MET A 1 13.11 12.29 -6.48
CA MET A 1 13.77 13.56 -6.11
C MET A 1 14.82 13.42 -5.02
N ALA A 2 14.65 12.57 -3.98
CA ALA A 2 15.67 12.35 -2.94
C ALA A 2 17.06 11.85 -3.45
N HIS A 3 17.12 11.28 -4.66
CA HIS A 3 18.34 10.69 -5.23
C HIS A 3 18.69 11.26 -6.63
N ALA A 4 18.31 12.51 -6.93
CA ALA A 4 18.57 13.16 -8.23
C ALA A 4 18.06 12.39 -9.48
N LEU A 5 17.15 11.42 -9.28
CA LEU A 5 16.46 10.72 -10.36
C LEU A 5 15.10 11.37 -10.65
N GLU A 6 14.82 11.55 -11.94
CA GLU A 6 13.53 11.99 -12.47
C GLU A 6 12.62 10.77 -12.72
N VAL A 7 11.40 10.79 -12.18
CA VAL A 7 10.39 9.76 -12.42
C VAL A 7 9.42 10.28 -13.47
N ARG A 8 9.27 9.53 -14.57
CA ARG A 8 8.24 9.78 -15.58
C ARG A 8 7.16 8.71 -15.53
N VAL A 9 5.91 9.10 -15.75
CA VAL A 9 4.76 8.19 -15.72
C VAL A 9 3.95 8.34 -17.02
N PRO A 10 4.41 7.74 -18.15
CA PRO A 10 3.82 7.98 -19.47
C PRO A 10 2.33 7.65 -19.57
N LEU A 11 1.83 6.70 -18.78
CA LEU A 11 0.41 6.35 -18.76
C LEU A 11 -0.49 7.43 -18.14
N LEU A 12 0.09 8.46 -17.52
CA LEU A 12 -0.62 9.64 -16.99
C LEU A 12 -0.45 10.86 -17.90
N ASP A 13 0.05 10.70 -19.12
CA ASP A 13 0.03 11.78 -20.10
C ASP A 13 -1.41 12.27 -20.34
N HIS A 14 -1.58 13.59 -20.38
CA HIS A 14 -2.90 14.21 -20.43
C HIS A 14 -3.66 13.90 -21.73
N GLU A 15 -2.99 13.86 -22.89
CA GLU A 15 -3.64 13.54 -24.17
C GLU A 15 -4.15 12.09 -24.16
N LEU A 16 -3.33 11.18 -23.64
CA LEU A 16 -3.70 9.77 -23.49
C LEU A 16 -4.88 9.62 -22.52
N VAL A 17 -4.84 10.28 -21.36
CA VAL A 17 -5.91 10.21 -20.34
C VAL A 17 -7.21 10.80 -20.87
N GLU A 18 -7.17 11.96 -21.52
CA GLU A 18 -8.34 12.59 -22.14
C GLU A 18 -8.96 11.74 -23.23
N TRP A 19 -8.13 11.08 -24.06
CA TRP A 19 -8.62 10.13 -25.05
C TRP A 19 -9.25 8.89 -24.40
N MET A 20 -8.58 8.29 -23.40
CA MET A 20 -9.10 7.13 -22.68
C MET A 20 -10.40 7.44 -21.93
N ALA A 21 -10.60 8.68 -21.48
CA ALA A 21 -11.84 9.11 -20.83
C ALA A 21 -13.05 9.01 -21.77
N LYS A 22 -12.86 9.18 -23.09
CA LYS A 22 -13.91 9.12 -24.12
C LYS A 22 -14.26 7.69 -24.56
N LEU A 23 -13.47 6.70 -24.18
CA LEU A 23 -13.70 5.30 -24.60
C LEU A 23 -14.89 4.65 -23.88
N SER A 24 -15.60 3.79 -24.62
CA SER A 24 -16.66 2.94 -24.08
C SER A 24 -16.14 2.08 -22.89
N PRO A 25 -16.91 1.93 -21.80
CA PRO A 25 -16.52 1.10 -20.65
C PRO A 25 -16.14 -0.34 -21.02
N ASP A 26 -16.82 -0.94 -22.00
CA ASP A 26 -16.58 -2.29 -22.51
C ASP A 26 -15.25 -2.47 -23.26
N LEU A 27 -14.52 -1.38 -23.54
CA LEU A 27 -13.12 -1.42 -23.98
C LEU A 27 -12.14 -1.44 -22.79
N LYS A 28 -12.57 -0.98 -21.61
CA LYS A 28 -11.77 -0.96 -20.37
C LYS A 28 -11.93 -2.27 -19.61
N LEU A 29 -13.12 -2.86 -19.63
CA LEU A 29 -13.47 -4.12 -18.98
C LEU A 29 -14.34 -4.98 -19.91
N ARG A 30 -13.89 -6.19 -20.24
CA ARG A 30 -14.67 -7.11 -21.09
C ARG A 30 -14.53 -8.53 -20.58
N ASN A 31 -15.63 -9.25 -20.38
CA ASN A 31 -15.62 -10.65 -19.91
C ASN A 31 -14.76 -10.86 -18.64
N ARG A 32 -14.86 -9.94 -17.67
CA ARG A 32 -14.03 -9.88 -16.43
C ARG A 32 -12.53 -9.57 -16.65
N GLU A 33 -12.11 -9.33 -17.88
CA GLU A 33 -10.76 -8.89 -18.22
C GLU A 33 -10.66 -7.37 -18.13
N GLY A 34 -9.91 -6.88 -17.14
CA GLY A 34 -9.65 -5.44 -16.97
C GLY A 34 -8.49 -4.97 -17.85
N LYS A 35 -8.42 -3.66 -18.12
CA LYS A 35 -7.45 -3.07 -19.04
C LYS A 35 -7.51 -3.71 -20.44
N TYR A 36 -8.71 -4.14 -20.87
CA TYR A 36 -8.86 -5.00 -22.05
C TYR A 36 -8.21 -4.43 -23.32
N ILE A 37 -8.56 -3.21 -23.72
CA ILE A 37 -7.99 -2.56 -24.91
C ILE A 37 -6.48 -2.34 -24.80
N PHE A 38 -5.99 -2.03 -23.59
CA PHE A 38 -4.58 -1.82 -23.32
C PHE A 38 -3.77 -3.12 -23.43
N LYS A 39 -4.32 -4.25 -22.97
CA LYS A 39 -3.70 -5.57 -23.16
C LYS A 39 -3.68 -5.94 -24.64
N LYS A 40 -4.80 -5.75 -25.35
CA LYS A 40 -4.91 -6.01 -26.79
C LYS A 40 -3.92 -5.22 -27.63
N SER A 41 -3.70 -3.93 -27.33
CA SER A 41 -2.70 -3.13 -28.05
C SER A 41 -1.26 -3.58 -27.83
N LEU A 42 -0.99 -4.36 -26.76
CA LEU A 42 0.35 -4.81 -26.39
C LEU A 42 0.65 -6.27 -26.77
N GLU A 43 -0.33 -7.03 -27.28
CA GLU A 43 -0.13 -8.43 -27.74
C GLU A 43 1.02 -8.61 -28.74
N PRO A 44 1.31 -7.66 -29.66
CA PRO A 44 2.48 -7.78 -30.54
C PRO A 44 3.83 -7.63 -29.84
N TYR A 45 3.87 -7.07 -28.62
CA TYR A 45 5.10 -6.68 -27.93
C TYR A 45 5.41 -7.52 -26.69
N LEU A 46 4.39 -8.13 -26.07
CA LEU A 46 4.52 -8.85 -24.82
C LEU A 46 3.82 -10.21 -24.88
N PRO A 47 4.39 -11.24 -24.23
CA PRO A 47 3.80 -12.57 -24.23
C PRO A 47 2.52 -12.62 -23.36
N ASN A 48 1.64 -13.56 -23.70
CA ASN A 48 0.31 -13.66 -23.07
C ASN A 48 0.36 -13.94 -21.57
N ASP A 49 1.36 -14.70 -21.11
CA ASP A 49 1.57 -14.98 -19.68
C ASP A 49 1.90 -13.72 -18.87
N ILE A 50 2.55 -12.72 -19.47
CA ILE A 50 2.80 -11.42 -18.84
C ILE A 50 1.57 -10.51 -18.91
N LEU A 51 0.89 -10.45 -20.05
CA LEU A 51 -0.27 -9.57 -20.26
C LEU A 51 -1.50 -10.01 -19.45
N TYR A 52 -1.75 -11.31 -19.36
CA TYR A 52 -2.96 -11.90 -18.81
C TYR A 52 -2.77 -12.57 -17.44
N ARG A 53 -1.61 -12.40 -16.80
CA ARG A 53 -1.42 -12.86 -15.41
C ARG A 53 -2.41 -12.20 -14.43
N PRO A 54 -2.69 -12.87 -13.30
CA PRO A 54 -3.44 -12.26 -12.20
C PRO A 54 -2.84 -10.93 -11.74
N LYS A 55 -3.70 -9.99 -11.36
CA LYS A 55 -3.30 -8.68 -10.82
C LYS A 55 -2.45 -8.89 -9.56
N MET A 56 -1.23 -8.41 -9.59
CA MET A 56 -0.37 -8.31 -8.40
C MET A 56 -0.29 -6.86 -7.95
N GLY A 57 -0.54 -6.62 -6.66
CA GLY A 57 -0.32 -5.32 -6.05
C GLY A 57 1.17 -5.05 -5.87
N PHE A 58 1.53 -3.78 -5.79
CA PHE A 58 2.83 -3.35 -5.28
C PHE A 58 2.72 -3.16 -3.76
N SER A 59 2.41 -4.24 -3.04
CA SER A 59 2.26 -4.17 -1.59
C SER A 59 3.63 -4.09 -0.93
N VAL A 60 3.80 -3.09 -0.07
CA VAL A 60 4.93 -3.05 0.86
C VAL A 60 4.82 -4.26 1.80
N PRO A 61 5.90 -5.01 2.07
CA PRO A 61 5.84 -6.23 2.88
C PRO A 61 5.79 -5.90 4.38
N LEU A 62 4.76 -5.17 4.79
CA LEU A 62 4.59 -4.64 6.15
C LEU A 62 4.63 -5.75 7.21
N ASN A 63 4.07 -6.92 6.92
CA ASN A 63 4.04 -8.05 7.84
C ASN A 63 5.45 -8.53 8.18
N SER A 64 6.33 -8.71 7.19
CA SER A 64 7.70 -9.12 7.47
C SER A 64 8.50 -7.99 8.11
N TRP A 65 8.25 -6.74 7.73
CA TRP A 65 8.93 -5.58 8.30
C TRP A 65 8.61 -5.36 9.77
N PHE A 66 7.33 -5.39 10.15
CA PHE A 66 6.90 -5.17 11.54
C PHE A 66 7.21 -6.35 12.47
N LYS A 67 7.50 -7.53 11.92
CA LYS A 67 8.02 -8.69 12.66
C LYS A 67 9.56 -8.72 12.72
N GLY A 68 10.23 -8.09 11.76
CA GLY A 68 11.68 -8.11 11.62
C GLY A 68 12.30 -6.73 11.77
N PRO A 69 12.79 -6.10 10.69
CA PRO A 69 13.64 -4.91 10.77
C PRO A 69 13.00 -3.69 11.43
N LEU A 70 11.67 -3.56 11.41
CA LEU A 70 10.94 -2.45 12.03
C LEU A 70 10.23 -2.87 13.33
N LYS A 71 10.51 -4.06 13.86
CA LYS A 71 9.84 -4.63 15.04
C LYS A 71 9.91 -3.68 16.23
N ASP A 72 11.10 -3.21 16.58
CA ASP A 72 11.28 -2.38 17.77
C ASP A 72 10.70 -0.99 17.58
N GLN A 73 10.85 -0.41 16.38
CA GLN A 73 10.23 0.88 16.03
C GLN A 73 8.71 0.87 16.15
N VAL A 74 8.06 -0.23 15.76
CA VAL A 74 6.61 -0.42 15.95
C VAL A 74 6.26 -0.40 17.44
N ARG A 75 7.03 -1.11 18.27
CA ARG A 75 6.79 -1.17 19.72
C ARG A 75 6.97 0.18 20.37
N GLU A 76 8.09 0.85 20.08
CA GLU A 76 8.43 2.16 20.62
C GLU A 76 7.37 3.19 20.27
N SER A 77 6.92 3.22 19.01
CA SER A 77 5.90 4.17 18.58
C SER A 77 4.55 3.88 19.24
N LEU A 78 4.06 2.64 19.14
CA LEU A 78 2.70 2.31 19.57
C LEU A 78 2.52 2.16 21.08
N LEU A 79 3.61 1.89 21.82
CA LEU A 79 3.59 1.74 23.28
C LEU A 79 4.27 2.90 24.01
N GLY A 80 4.70 3.92 23.27
CA GLY A 80 5.34 5.13 23.79
C GLY A 80 4.36 6.15 24.35
N GLU A 81 4.91 7.25 24.85
CA GLU A 81 4.16 8.27 25.60
C GLU A 81 3.18 9.05 24.73
N THR A 82 3.47 9.30 23.46
CA THR A 82 2.51 9.96 22.54
C THR A 82 1.18 9.20 22.49
N MET A 83 1.26 7.88 22.31
CA MET A 83 0.06 7.03 22.24
C MET A 83 -0.61 6.87 23.61
N ALA A 84 0.16 6.82 24.69
CA ALA A 84 -0.38 6.76 26.05
C ALA A 84 -1.10 8.06 26.44
N GLY A 85 -0.56 9.22 26.05
CA GLY A 85 -1.08 10.54 26.39
C GLY A 85 -2.22 11.04 25.51
N CYS A 86 -2.47 10.43 24.35
CA CYS A 86 -3.51 10.92 23.43
C CYS A 86 -4.95 10.67 23.90
N GLY A 87 -5.16 9.81 24.90
CA GLY A 87 -6.49 9.53 25.48
C GLY A 87 -7.44 8.72 24.59
N PHE A 88 -7.02 8.30 23.39
CA PHE A 88 -7.88 7.57 22.44
C PHE A 88 -7.76 6.05 22.50
N PHE A 89 -6.65 5.52 23.03
CA PHE A 89 -6.35 4.09 22.94
C PHE A 89 -6.00 3.48 24.29
N ASP A 90 -6.48 2.25 24.51
CA ASP A 90 -6.09 1.43 25.63
C ASP A 90 -4.71 0.81 25.37
N ARG A 91 -3.75 1.09 26.27
CA ARG A 91 -2.37 0.62 26.18
C ARG A 91 -2.25 -0.91 26.21
N GLN A 92 -3.10 -1.60 26.96
CA GLN A 92 -3.09 -3.06 27.03
C GLN A 92 -3.58 -3.68 25.72
N ILE A 93 -4.60 -3.06 25.09
CA ILE A 93 -5.09 -3.50 23.77
C ILE A 93 -4.01 -3.28 22.70
N LEU A 94 -3.37 -2.11 22.68
CA LEU A 94 -2.25 -1.84 21.76
C LEU A 94 -1.11 -2.85 21.95
N LYS A 95 -0.72 -3.12 23.20
CA LYS A 95 0.30 -4.13 23.52
C LYS A 95 -0.09 -5.50 22.99
N LYS A 96 -1.34 -5.92 23.20
CA LYS A 96 -1.84 -7.21 22.69
C LYS A 96 -1.76 -7.28 21.17
N ILE A 97 -2.18 -6.23 20.45
CA ILE A 97 -2.10 -6.17 18.98
C ILE A 97 -0.66 -6.35 18.51
N VAL A 98 0.27 -5.58 19.09
CA VAL A 98 1.69 -5.61 18.74
C VAL A 98 2.30 -6.98 19.03
N ASP A 99 2.07 -7.54 20.22
CA ASP A 99 2.62 -8.84 20.62
C ASP A 99 2.07 -9.99 19.76
N GLN A 100 0.77 -9.99 19.48
CA GLN A 100 0.14 -10.99 18.61
C GLN A 100 0.65 -10.88 17.16
N HIS A 101 0.90 -9.67 16.67
CA HIS A 101 1.49 -9.48 15.35
C HIS A 101 2.91 -9.99 15.29
N GLN A 102 3.75 -9.57 16.24
CA GLN A 102 5.17 -9.86 16.24
C GLN A 102 5.49 -11.33 16.52
N SER A 103 4.65 -12.01 17.30
CA SER A 103 4.75 -13.47 17.51
C SER A 103 4.28 -14.29 16.30
N GLY A 104 3.63 -13.66 15.31
CA GLY A 104 3.05 -14.36 14.17
C GLY A 104 1.69 -14.98 14.42
N LEU A 105 1.12 -14.83 15.62
CA LEU A 105 -0.19 -15.37 15.97
C LEU A 105 -1.32 -14.80 15.08
N ARG A 106 -1.26 -13.51 14.73
CA ARG A 106 -2.24 -12.88 13.84
C ARG A 106 -1.63 -11.75 13.02
N ASP A 107 -2.09 -11.56 11.79
CA ASP A 107 -1.68 -10.41 10.98
C ASP A 107 -2.50 -9.17 11.34
N TYR A 108 -1.81 -8.13 11.82
CA TYR A 108 -2.36 -6.80 12.12
C TYR A 108 -1.63 -5.71 11.33
N SER A 109 -0.94 -6.03 10.23
CA SER A 109 -0.13 -5.07 9.47
C SER A 109 -0.88 -3.81 9.05
N ALA A 110 -2.11 -3.95 8.52
CA ALA A 110 -2.90 -2.80 8.12
C ALA A 110 -3.29 -1.89 9.31
N SER A 111 -3.68 -2.50 10.43
CA SER A 111 -4.02 -1.78 11.66
C SER A 111 -2.81 -1.09 12.27
N ILE A 112 -1.69 -1.80 12.40
CA ILE A 112 -0.43 -1.26 12.91
C ILE A 112 0.05 -0.10 12.04
N TRP A 113 -0.01 -0.23 10.70
CA TRP A 113 0.35 0.86 9.81
C TRP A 113 -0.52 2.10 10.02
N SER A 114 -1.84 1.92 10.16
CA SER A 114 -2.77 3.02 10.41
C SER A 114 -2.47 3.71 11.74
N LEU A 115 -2.20 2.93 12.79
CA LEU A 115 -1.83 3.45 14.12
C LEU A 115 -0.47 4.17 14.09
N LEU A 116 0.51 3.67 13.33
CA LEU A 116 1.79 4.34 13.15
C LEU A 116 1.63 5.69 12.45
N MET A 117 0.82 5.77 11.40
CA MET A 117 0.57 7.04 10.72
C MET A 117 -0.13 8.04 11.65
N PHE A 118 -1.06 7.56 12.49
CA PHE A 118 -1.70 8.37 13.51
C PHE A 118 -0.71 8.88 14.57
N GLU A 119 0.12 7.99 15.13
CA GLU A 119 1.17 8.36 16.10
C GLU A 119 2.11 9.42 15.51
N ARG A 120 2.56 9.23 14.27
CA ARG A 120 3.46 10.18 13.58
C ARG A 120 2.82 11.53 13.31
N PHE A 121 1.50 11.56 13.10
CA PHE A 121 0.74 12.80 12.98
C PHE A 121 0.71 13.58 14.31
N LEU A 122 0.45 12.88 15.42
CA LEU A 122 0.46 13.49 16.76
C LEU A 122 1.85 13.99 17.17
N SER A 123 2.89 13.17 16.96
CA SER A 123 4.27 13.49 17.33
C SER A 123 4.89 14.67 16.55
N LYS A 124 4.24 15.14 15.47
CA LYS A 124 4.63 16.37 14.76
C LYS A 124 3.82 17.60 15.18
N SER A 125 2.73 17.40 15.90
CA SER A 125 1.78 18.46 16.28
C SER A 125 1.90 18.88 17.75
N LEU A 126 2.79 18.23 18.50
CA LEU A 126 3.21 18.52 19.88
C LEU A 126 4.67 18.94 19.88
#